data_AF-A0A3D3SAM0-F1
#
_entry.id   AF-A0A3D3SAM0-F1
#
_cell.length_a   1.000
_cell.length_b   1.000
_cell.length_c   1.000
_cell.angle_alpha   90.00
_cell.angle_beta   90.00
_cell.angle_gamma   90.00
#
_symmetry.space_group_name_H-M   'P 1'
#
loop_
_entity.id
_entity.type
_entity.pdbx_description
1 polymer ?
#
loop_
_entity_poly.entity_id
_entity_poly.type
_entity_poly.pdbx_seq_one_letter_code
_entity_poly.pdbx_strand_id
1 'polypeptide(L)'
;MIAAMKKFFLALMDKDVHKAPLHLRRLGIVHLERFTGSGETCASLEEGLKNAQNAKSILSSNANRKKRKKPAESMDAPRLIASTLAVYSEIGVLQDRILELRRETDRIRDWGDFSPELFEAVIQSGLRLILLEGQPRDMAGLDGALEYLRLPAPKGKARIALLDPSRIPEGFEEFRLPAKGLSLLEREMLDSEKAVEKKRAELSLLALDANLLDGEIAKIESSLVIERLRSGMPQQDSIRYLTGYVPAKEVDTLKKEAASRGWGLIIDDPAEDDMPPTKVENHPAIRIIQPVFDFLGTVPGYREYDISFWFFIFFSLYFAMIFGDGGYGLIMLVGALLATVKFVRQRKPLPDFLKLVYVLSSATILWGLLTGSWFALAFDSLPGFLRAATIPAFAVDNPESGTNIKIFCFIIGVIQLSIAHLKNIRRDFPNLKFLAQVGSLALVIGMFNAVLNLVVDATRFPLTTPALALIGAGFFLVLFFGNWNGNLLKSVIEGLKGIIPTFLSTVSVFADIVSYIRLWAVSLAGLAISQTINGMVGKMVGNSAGRIMAFLVGLVAAFGLLLAGHTLNFLMTVLSVVVHGIRLNMLEFSSHLGMEWTGYAYEPLVEKAEDNETQE
;
A
#
# COMPACT_ATOMS: atom_id res chain seq x y z
N MET A 1 -22.77 8.85 -8.08
CA MET A 1 -22.77 10.32 -8.30
C MET A 1 -22.17 10.97 -7.07
N ILE A 2 -21.39 12.05 -7.23
CA ILE A 2 -20.89 12.83 -6.08
C ILE A 2 -22.07 13.56 -5.44
N ALA A 3 -22.23 13.41 -4.12
CA ALA A 3 -23.27 14.11 -3.37
C ALA A 3 -22.91 15.59 -3.23
N ALA A 4 -23.86 16.48 -3.48
CA ALA A 4 -23.67 17.91 -3.26
C ALA A 4 -23.37 18.19 -1.78
N MET A 5 -22.33 18.95 -1.50
CA MET A 5 -21.90 19.39 -0.17
C MET A 5 -22.29 20.86 0.05
N LYS A 6 -22.60 21.18 1.30
CA LYS A 6 -22.76 22.55 1.79
C LYS A 6 -21.70 22.82 2.85
N LYS A 7 -21.12 24.02 2.82
CA LYS A 7 -20.21 24.49 3.88
C LYS A 7 -21.06 25.06 4.99
N PHE A 8 -20.73 24.74 6.24
CA PHE A 8 -21.44 25.28 7.39
C PHE A 8 -20.47 25.98 8.36
N PHE A 9 -21.00 26.98 9.03
CA PHE A 9 -20.38 27.67 10.16
C PHE A 9 -21.33 27.54 11.35
N LEU A 10 -20.87 26.90 12.41
CA LEU A 10 -21.62 26.68 13.64
C LEU A 10 -21.02 27.52 14.76
N ALA A 11 -21.76 28.51 15.24
CA ALA A 11 -21.40 29.37 16.37
C ALA A 11 -21.98 28.80 17.68
N LEU A 12 -21.11 28.71 18.68
CA LEU A 12 -21.34 28.10 19.99
C LEU A 12 -21.00 29.10 21.10
N MET A 13 -21.73 29.02 22.20
CA MET A 13 -21.36 29.71 23.45
C MET A 13 -20.31 28.87 24.20
N ASP A 14 -19.49 29.50 25.04
CA ASP A 14 -18.44 28.80 25.83
C ASP A 14 -18.97 27.62 26.66
N LYS A 15 -20.21 27.72 27.16
CA LYS A 15 -20.87 26.64 27.92
C LYS A 15 -21.10 25.35 27.11
N ASP A 16 -21.14 25.43 25.78
CA ASP A 16 -21.50 24.34 24.89
C ASP A 16 -20.29 23.68 24.22
N VAL A 17 -19.09 24.23 24.40
CA VAL A 17 -17.83 23.77 23.76
C VAL A 17 -17.54 22.29 24.03
N HIS A 18 -17.78 21.82 25.26
CA HIS A 18 -17.53 20.41 25.61
C HIS A 18 -18.59 19.46 25.07
N LYS A 19 -19.84 19.92 24.89
CA LYS A 19 -20.99 19.10 24.52
C LYS A 19 -21.22 19.05 23.02
N ALA A 20 -20.93 20.13 22.30
CA ALA A 20 -21.22 20.25 20.87
C ALA A 20 -20.52 19.17 20.02
N PRO A 21 -19.21 18.90 20.17
CA PRO A 21 -18.55 17.83 19.42
C PRO A 21 -19.17 16.45 19.66
N LEU A 22 -19.61 16.15 20.88
CA LEU A 22 -20.25 14.88 21.22
C LEU A 22 -21.62 14.73 20.56
N HIS A 23 -22.40 15.81 20.50
CA HIS A 23 -23.69 15.81 19.82
C HIS A 23 -23.55 15.71 18.30
N LEU A 24 -22.60 16.44 17.71
CA LEU A 24 -22.27 16.32 16.29
C LEU A 24 -21.77 14.92 15.93
N ARG A 25 -21.01 14.28 16.83
CA ARG A 25 -20.54 12.90 16.69
C ARG A 25 -21.68 11.88 16.70
N ARG A 26 -22.67 12.06 17.58
CA ARG A 26 -23.88 11.22 17.61
C ARG A 26 -24.73 11.37 16.35
N LEU A 27 -24.72 12.56 15.76
CA LEU A 27 -25.39 12.84 14.50
C LEU A 27 -24.73 12.14 13.32
N GLY A 28 -23.40 12.10 13.25
CA GLY A 28 -22.69 11.33 12.22
C GLY A 28 -22.77 11.89 10.80
N ILE A 29 -23.16 13.16 10.64
CA ILE A 29 -23.44 13.80 9.34
C ILE A 29 -22.53 14.99 9.00
N VAL A 30 -21.55 15.30 9.84
CA VAL A 30 -20.68 16.47 9.61
C VAL A 30 -19.24 16.05 9.43
N HIS A 31 -18.61 16.55 8.37
CA HIS A 31 -17.16 16.50 8.20
C HIS A 31 -16.58 17.82 8.68
N LEU A 32 -15.83 17.79 9.78
CA LEU A 32 -15.24 19.01 10.35
C LEU A 32 -13.87 19.28 9.72
N GLU A 33 -13.55 20.55 9.53
CA GLU A 33 -12.19 20.94 9.17
C GLU A 33 -11.22 20.54 10.30
N ARG A 34 -9.94 20.32 9.96
CA ARG A 34 -8.95 19.86 10.93
C ARG A 34 -8.51 21.03 11.82
N PHE A 35 -8.82 20.94 13.11
CA PHE A 35 -8.36 21.89 14.12
C PHE A 35 -7.10 21.37 14.81
N THR A 36 -6.14 22.26 15.05
CA THR A 36 -4.96 21.96 15.88
C THR A 36 -5.34 22.06 17.34
N GLY A 37 -5.29 20.93 18.05
CA GLY A 37 -5.52 20.92 19.50
C GLY A 37 -4.39 21.62 20.26
N SER A 38 -4.71 22.18 21.42
CA SER A 38 -3.73 22.81 22.31
C SER A 38 -4.02 22.44 23.77
N GLY A 39 -2.99 22.40 24.61
CA GLY A 39 -3.12 22.14 26.05
C GLY A 39 -2.64 20.77 26.53
N GLU A 40 -2.59 20.62 27.86
CA GLU A 40 -1.97 19.47 28.55
C GLU A 40 -2.70 18.14 28.28
N THR A 41 -4.04 18.15 28.19
CA THR A 41 -4.84 16.95 27.91
C THR A 41 -4.63 16.44 26.47
N CYS A 42 -4.46 17.34 25.50
CA CYS A 42 -4.15 16.92 24.13
C CYS A 42 -2.74 16.30 24.07
N ALA A 43 -1.76 16.90 24.74
CA ALA A 43 -0.40 16.38 24.81
C ALA A 43 -0.33 15.00 25.48
N SER A 44 -1.06 14.79 26.58
CA SER A 44 -1.09 13.49 27.27
C SER A 44 -1.76 12.39 26.45
N LEU A 45 -2.81 12.71 25.68
CA LEU A 45 -3.45 11.78 24.75
C LEU A 45 -2.53 11.44 23.56
N GLU A 46 -1.80 12.42 23.03
CA GLU A 46 -0.81 12.18 21.96
C GLU A 46 0.34 11.30 22.44
N GLU A 47 0.85 11.53 23.64
CA GLU A 47 1.86 10.69 24.26
C GLU A 47 1.32 9.27 24.53
N GLY A 48 0.10 9.15 25.05
CA GLY A 48 -0.59 7.88 25.26
C GLY A 48 -0.76 7.09 23.95
N LEU A 49 -1.16 7.77 22.86
CA LEU A 49 -1.29 7.16 21.54
C LEU A 49 0.05 6.64 21.02
N LYS A 50 1.11 7.46 21.13
CA LYS A 50 2.48 7.07 20.74
C LYS A 50 2.95 5.85 21.53
N ASN A 51 2.72 5.83 22.84
CA ASN A 51 3.09 4.72 23.71
C ASN A 51 2.33 3.43 23.36
N ALA A 52 1.03 3.52 23.08
CA ALA A 52 0.20 2.39 22.66
C ALA A 52 0.65 1.83 21.29
N GLN A 53 0.92 2.70 20.32
CA GLN A 53 1.42 2.32 18.99
C GLN A 53 2.81 1.67 19.06
N ASN A 54 3.71 2.23 19.88
CA ASN A 54 5.03 1.65 20.13
C ASN A 54 4.93 0.26 20.77
N ALA A 55 4.10 0.11 21.81
CA ALA A 55 3.87 -1.18 22.46
C ALA A 55 3.33 -2.22 21.45
N LYS A 56 2.36 -1.84 20.61
CA LYS A 56 1.83 -2.72 19.56
C LYS A 56 2.92 -3.16 18.56
N SER A 57 3.78 -2.24 18.12
CA SER A 57 4.89 -2.56 17.22
C SER A 57 5.88 -3.55 17.86
N ILE A 58 6.25 -3.32 19.13
CA ILE A 58 7.12 -4.21 19.91
C ILE A 58 6.50 -5.61 20.06
N LEU A 59 5.21 -5.71 20.40
CA LEU A 59 4.54 -7.01 20.55
C LEU A 59 4.39 -7.74 19.22
N SER A 60 4.08 -7.02 18.13
CA SER A 60 3.91 -7.61 16.80
C SER A 60 5.20 -8.20 16.22
N SER A 61 6.35 -7.57 16.50
CA SER A 61 7.67 -8.06 16.08
C SER A 61 8.16 -9.25 16.91
N ASN A 62 7.69 -9.40 18.16
CA ASN A 62 8.06 -10.48 19.08
C ASN A 62 6.99 -11.59 19.20
N ALA A 63 5.98 -11.58 18.32
CA ALA A 63 4.91 -12.56 18.29
C ALA A 63 5.42 -13.93 17.81
N ASN A 64 5.63 -14.85 18.75
CA ASN A 64 6.07 -16.21 18.45
C ASN A 64 4.85 -17.10 18.11
N ARG A 65 4.67 -17.47 16.83
CA ARG A 65 3.51 -18.25 16.33
C ARG A 65 3.35 -19.66 16.91
N LYS A 66 4.32 -20.18 17.68
CA LYS A 66 4.21 -21.48 18.36
C LYS A 66 3.41 -21.32 19.66
N LYS A 67 2.11 -21.65 19.57
CA LYS A 67 1.11 -21.71 20.64
C LYS A 67 1.69 -22.02 22.04
N ARG A 68 1.78 -21.01 22.91
CA ARG A 68 1.79 -21.19 24.37
C ARG A 68 0.41 -20.82 24.91
N LYS A 69 -0.08 -21.60 25.88
CA LYS A 69 -1.41 -21.41 26.51
C LYS A 69 -1.51 -20.02 27.16
N LYS A 70 -2.66 -19.37 26.98
CA LYS A 70 -3.01 -18.10 27.62
C LYS A 70 -2.89 -18.21 29.16
N PRO A 71 -2.28 -17.25 29.86
CA PRO A 71 -2.45 -17.09 31.30
C PRO A 71 -3.93 -16.90 31.67
N ALA A 72 -4.31 -17.26 32.90
CA ALA A 72 -5.70 -17.28 33.37
C ALA A 72 -6.28 -15.90 33.73
N GLU A 73 -5.45 -14.87 33.85
CA GLU A 73 -5.87 -13.48 34.10
C GLU A 73 -5.69 -12.65 32.83
N SER A 74 -6.76 -11.99 32.36
CA SER A 74 -6.66 -10.99 31.29
C SER A 74 -6.07 -9.70 31.87
N MET A 75 -4.96 -9.22 31.31
CA MET A 75 -4.46 -7.88 31.61
C MET A 75 -5.32 -6.82 30.92
N ASP A 76 -5.51 -5.68 31.59
CA ASP A 76 -6.06 -4.48 30.97
C ASP A 76 -5.08 -3.84 29.99
N ALA A 77 -5.58 -3.17 28.95
CA ALA A 77 -4.76 -2.54 27.92
C ALA A 77 -3.75 -1.51 28.46
N PRO A 78 -4.08 -0.61 29.41
CA PRO A 78 -3.10 0.33 29.97
C PRO A 78 -1.94 -0.36 30.69
N ARG A 79 -2.23 -1.45 31.43
CA ARG A 79 -1.21 -2.26 32.10
C ARG A 79 -0.33 -3.00 31.11
N LEU A 80 -0.91 -3.49 30.01
CA LEU A 80 -0.18 -4.13 28.92
C LEU A 80 0.80 -3.16 28.24
N ILE A 81 0.37 -1.91 27.97
CA ILE A 81 1.24 -0.86 27.40
C ILE A 81 2.43 -0.59 28.35
N ALA A 82 2.14 -0.29 29.62
CA ALA A 82 3.17 0.03 30.60
C ALA A 82 4.17 -1.13 30.78
N SER A 83 3.69 -2.36 30.92
CA SER A 83 4.53 -3.55 31.08
C SER A 83 5.38 -3.82 29.85
N THR A 84 4.82 -3.65 28.65
CA THR A 84 5.56 -3.84 27.39
C THR A 84 6.71 -2.84 27.28
N LEU A 85 6.46 -1.56 27.56
CA LEU A 85 7.47 -0.52 27.50
C LEU A 85 8.54 -0.70 28.59
N ALA A 86 8.15 -1.11 29.80
CA ALA A 86 9.09 -1.40 30.88
C ALA A 86 10.03 -2.56 30.53
N VAL A 87 9.48 -3.70 30.09
CA VAL A 87 10.28 -4.87 29.69
C VAL A 87 11.20 -4.53 28.51
N TYR A 88 10.71 -3.76 27.53
CA TYR A 88 11.52 -3.33 26.40
C TYR A 88 12.66 -2.40 26.83
N SER A 89 12.41 -1.47 27.76
CA SER A 89 13.45 -0.61 28.34
C SER A 89 14.49 -1.41 29.11
N GLU A 90 14.08 -2.40 29.91
CA GLU A 90 15.00 -3.31 30.62
C GLU A 90 15.88 -4.11 29.66
N ILE A 91 15.33 -4.59 28.53
CA ILE A 91 16.12 -5.25 27.48
C ILE A 91 17.18 -4.29 26.93
N GLY A 92 16.84 -3.03 26.68
CA GLY A 92 17.80 -2.01 26.23
C GLY A 92 18.96 -1.84 27.21
N VAL A 93 18.67 -1.69 28.50
CA VAL A 93 19.69 -1.56 29.56
C VAL A 93 20.60 -2.81 29.61
N LEU A 94 20.04 -4.01 29.50
CA LEU A 94 20.82 -5.25 29.48
C LEU A 94 21.70 -5.35 28.22
N GLN A 95 21.20 -4.90 27.06
CA GLN A 95 21.96 -4.88 25.81
C GLN A 95 23.13 -3.90 25.85
N ASP A 96 22.91 -2.70 26.41
CA ASP A 96 23.98 -1.74 26.64
C ASP A 96 25.04 -2.32 27.58
N ARG A 97 24.61 -3.02 28.64
CA ARG A 97 25.54 -3.72 29.54
C ARG A 97 26.33 -4.82 28.85
N ILE A 98 25.70 -5.62 27.98
CA ILE A 98 26.40 -6.63 27.17
C ILE A 98 27.43 -5.98 26.26
N LEU A 99 27.12 -4.83 25.66
CA LEU A 99 28.04 -4.10 24.80
C LEU A 99 29.26 -3.59 25.58
N GLU A 100 29.05 -3.04 26.78
CA GLU A 100 30.14 -2.64 27.69
C GLU A 100 31.03 -3.82 28.07
N LEU A 101 30.42 -4.92 28.52
CA LEU A 101 31.13 -6.14 28.92
C LEU A 101 31.93 -6.69 27.75
N ARG A 102 31.34 -6.76 26.55
CA ARG A 102 32.02 -7.23 25.34
C ARG A 102 33.24 -6.37 25.00
N ARG A 103 33.13 -5.04 25.07
CA ARG A 103 34.27 -4.13 24.84
C ARG A 103 35.41 -4.40 25.83
N GLU A 104 35.08 -4.62 27.10
CA GLU A 104 36.08 -4.91 28.13
C GLU A 104 36.70 -6.30 27.95
N THR A 105 35.88 -7.32 27.66
CA THR A 105 36.34 -8.68 27.33
C THR A 105 37.28 -8.68 26.15
N ASP A 106 36.94 -8.01 25.04
CA ASP A 106 37.80 -7.94 23.86
C ASP A 106 39.12 -7.19 24.13
N ARG A 107 39.12 -6.18 25.02
CA ARG A 107 40.35 -5.48 25.45
C ARG A 107 41.33 -6.40 26.17
N ILE A 108 40.82 -7.29 27.02
CA ILE A 108 41.66 -8.15 27.89
C ILE A 108 41.87 -9.56 27.32
N ARG A 109 41.13 -9.94 26.26
CA ARG A 109 41.13 -11.28 25.67
C ARG A 109 42.52 -11.78 25.31
N ASP A 110 43.33 -10.94 24.68
CA ASP A 110 44.68 -11.30 24.27
C ASP A 110 45.63 -11.48 25.46
N TRP A 111 45.31 -10.87 26.59
CA TRP A 111 46.10 -10.92 27.81
C TRP A 111 45.78 -12.19 28.63
N GLY A 112 44.57 -12.75 28.50
CA GLY A 112 44.13 -13.96 29.19
C GLY A 112 43.30 -13.69 30.43
N ASP A 113 43.09 -14.71 31.27
CA ASP A 113 42.32 -14.57 32.50
C ASP A 113 43.20 -14.08 33.65
N PHE A 114 43.01 -12.82 34.04
CA PHE A 114 43.70 -12.20 35.18
C PHE A 114 42.85 -12.38 36.43
N SER A 115 43.48 -12.68 37.55
CA SER A 115 42.85 -12.59 38.88
C SER A 115 43.29 -11.29 39.55
N PRO A 116 42.46 -10.23 39.55
CA PRO A 116 42.79 -8.95 40.18
C PRO A 116 43.15 -9.12 41.66
N GLU A 117 42.52 -10.06 42.34
CA GLU A 117 42.75 -10.35 43.77
C GLU A 117 44.18 -10.83 44.04
N LEU A 118 44.79 -11.56 43.09
CA LEU A 118 46.17 -12.01 43.20
C LEU A 118 47.14 -10.83 43.08
N PHE A 119 46.86 -9.88 42.17
CA PHE A 119 47.66 -8.67 42.02
C PHE A 119 47.54 -7.76 43.24
N GLU A 120 46.34 -7.58 43.78
CA GLU A 120 46.15 -6.85 45.03
C GLU A 120 46.92 -7.48 46.20
N ALA A 121 46.91 -8.82 46.31
CA ALA A 121 47.70 -9.53 47.31
C ALA A 121 49.22 -9.34 47.12
N VAL A 122 49.70 -9.33 45.87
CA VAL A 122 51.12 -9.06 45.55
C VAL A 122 51.48 -7.62 45.92
N ILE A 123 50.64 -6.65 45.61
CA ILE A 123 50.84 -5.24 45.98
C ILE A 123 50.86 -5.08 47.51
N GLN A 124 49.97 -5.77 48.23
CA GLN A 124 49.94 -5.77 49.70
C GLN A 124 51.18 -6.43 50.33
N SER A 125 51.82 -7.37 49.64
CA SER A 125 53.08 -7.99 50.07
C SER A 125 54.30 -7.07 49.90
N GLY A 126 54.11 -5.87 49.34
CA GLY A 126 55.14 -4.84 49.20
C GLY A 126 55.79 -4.76 47.81
N LEU A 127 55.41 -5.63 46.87
CA LEU A 127 55.92 -5.66 45.49
C LEU A 127 55.03 -4.83 44.56
N ARG A 128 55.56 -3.78 43.92
CA ARG A 128 54.81 -3.03 42.89
C ARG A 128 55.07 -3.64 41.52
N LEU A 129 54.01 -4.06 40.84
CA LEU A 129 54.08 -4.69 39.53
C LEU A 129 53.27 -3.89 38.50
N ILE A 130 53.91 -3.44 37.42
CA ILE A 130 53.22 -2.77 36.30
C ILE A 130 53.34 -3.64 35.04
N LEU A 131 52.21 -3.87 34.37
CA LEU A 131 52.13 -4.62 33.12
C LEU A 131 52.27 -3.67 31.92
N LEU A 132 53.17 -4.01 31.01
CA LEU A 132 53.51 -3.18 29.87
C LEU A 132 53.41 -3.99 28.56
N GLU A 133 52.90 -3.34 27.50
CA GLU A 133 52.88 -3.88 26.14
C GLU A 133 53.58 -2.92 25.17
N GLY A 134 54.45 -3.47 24.33
CA GLY A 134 55.24 -2.71 23.35
C GLY A 134 55.58 -3.56 22.12
N GLN A 135 56.50 -3.12 21.28
CA GLN A 135 56.94 -3.90 20.12
C GLN A 135 58.22 -4.67 20.42
N PRO A 136 58.49 -5.79 19.71
CA PRO A 136 59.72 -6.58 19.91
C PRO A 136 61.02 -5.78 19.74
N ARG A 137 61.01 -4.69 18.95
CA ARG A 137 62.17 -3.80 18.76
C ARG A 137 62.49 -2.98 20.01
N ASP A 138 61.49 -2.64 20.81
CA ASP A 138 61.61 -1.77 21.99
C ASP A 138 62.20 -2.55 23.19
N MET A 139 62.16 -3.90 23.13
CA MET A 139 62.81 -4.79 24.11
C MET A 139 64.35 -4.64 24.13
N ALA A 140 64.97 -4.20 23.04
CA ALA A 140 66.42 -4.04 22.95
C ALA A 140 66.95 -2.80 23.71
N GLY A 141 66.06 -1.87 24.08
CA GLY A 141 66.38 -0.63 24.81
C GLY A 141 66.10 -0.68 26.32
N LEU A 142 65.75 -1.84 26.87
CA LEU A 142 65.52 -2.01 28.31
C LEU A 142 66.87 -2.00 29.05
N ASP A 143 67.12 -0.95 29.85
CA ASP A 143 68.32 -0.80 30.67
C ASP A 143 68.52 -2.02 31.57
N GLY A 144 69.75 -2.54 31.66
CA GLY A 144 70.08 -3.75 32.44
C GLY A 144 69.88 -3.62 33.97
N ALA A 145 69.45 -2.45 34.44
CA ALA A 145 69.12 -2.17 35.84
C ALA A 145 67.62 -2.39 36.18
N LEU A 146 66.76 -2.67 35.20
CA LEU A 146 65.34 -2.91 35.41
C LEU A 146 65.08 -4.42 35.62
N GLU A 147 64.55 -4.80 36.77
CA GLU A 147 64.06 -6.16 36.99
C GLU A 147 62.69 -6.33 36.32
N TYR A 148 62.63 -7.15 35.27
CA TYR A 148 61.39 -7.43 34.55
C TYR A 148 61.18 -8.92 34.28
N LEU A 149 59.91 -9.32 34.23
CA LEU A 149 59.46 -10.65 33.84
C LEU A 149 58.88 -10.59 32.43
N ARG A 150 59.37 -11.43 31.51
CA ARG A 150 58.83 -11.52 30.15
C ARG A 150 57.55 -12.36 30.15
N LEU A 151 56.47 -11.79 29.64
CA LEU A 151 55.17 -12.46 29.54
C LEU A 151 54.92 -13.01 28.12
N PRO A 152 54.08 -14.05 27.98
CA PRO A 152 53.61 -14.51 26.69
C PRO A 152 52.86 -13.40 25.93
N ALA A 153 53.23 -13.18 24.68
CA ALA A 153 52.64 -12.14 23.83
C ALA A 153 52.24 -12.69 22.45
N PRO A 154 51.15 -12.18 21.84
CA PRO A 154 50.75 -12.54 20.49
C PRO A 154 51.79 -12.07 19.44
N LYS A 155 51.75 -12.66 18.24
CA LYS A 155 52.72 -12.37 17.16
C LYS A 155 52.74 -10.86 16.84
N GLY A 156 53.92 -10.26 16.87
CA GLY A 156 54.14 -8.83 16.58
C GLY A 156 54.10 -7.91 17.79
N LYS A 157 53.84 -8.42 19.01
CA LYS A 157 53.85 -7.66 20.26
C LYS A 157 54.85 -8.26 21.26
N ALA A 158 55.29 -7.45 22.22
CA ALA A 158 56.11 -7.87 23.35
C ALA A 158 55.43 -7.42 24.66
N ARG A 159 55.39 -8.30 25.67
CA ARG A 159 54.80 -8.00 26.98
C ARG A 159 55.80 -8.26 28.09
N ILE A 160 55.86 -7.34 29.05
CA ILE A 160 56.72 -7.42 30.22
C ILE A 160 55.95 -7.00 31.47
N ALA A 161 56.33 -7.56 32.62
CA ALA A 161 55.90 -7.10 33.93
C ALA A 161 57.11 -6.52 34.66
N LEU A 162 57.05 -5.24 35.01
CA LEU A 162 58.15 -4.50 35.63
C LEU A 162 58.01 -4.51 37.17
N LEU A 163 59.06 -4.93 37.87
CA LEU A 163 59.12 -5.03 39.32
C LEU A 163 59.68 -3.73 39.91
N ASP A 164 58.97 -3.14 40.87
CA ASP A 164 59.30 -1.87 41.55
C ASP A 164 59.74 -0.74 40.60
N PRO A 165 58.81 -0.28 39.74
CA PRO A 165 59.12 0.63 38.64
C PRO A 165 59.53 2.02 39.13
N SER A 166 60.74 2.46 38.76
CA SER A 166 61.20 3.85 38.91
C SER A 166 60.69 4.77 37.77
N ARG A 167 60.48 4.22 36.57
CA ARG A 167 59.97 4.92 35.37
C ARG A 167 59.46 3.91 34.33
N ILE A 168 58.44 4.29 33.54
CA ILE A 168 57.97 3.50 32.38
C ILE A 168 58.96 3.67 31.21
N PRO A 169 59.50 2.59 30.62
CA PRO A 169 60.40 2.65 29.47
C PRO A 169 59.74 3.24 28.21
N GLU A 170 60.51 3.93 27.37
CA GLU A 170 60.02 4.49 26.10
C GLU A 170 59.61 3.36 25.12
N GLY A 171 58.46 3.53 24.45
CA GLY A 171 57.93 2.54 23.50
C GLY A 171 57.00 1.48 24.11
N PHE A 172 56.78 1.51 25.43
CA PHE A 172 55.83 0.64 26.12
C PHE A 172 54.61 1.42 26.65
N GLU A 173 53.42 0.83 26.50
CA GLU A 173 52.18 1.35 27.05
C GLU A 173 51.75 0.53 28.28
N GLU A 174 51.25 1.25 29.29
CA GLU A 174 50.73 0.63 30.52
C GLU A 174 49.38 -0.04 30.27
N PHE A 175 49.34 -1.34 30.53
CA PHE A 175 48.10 -2.09 30.55
C PHE A 175 47.41 -1.88 31.89
N ARG A 176 46.28 -1.17 31.86
CA ARG A 176 45.44 -0.97 33.05
C ARG A 176 44.74 -2.27 33.40
N LEU A 177 44.97 -2.72 34.64
CA LEU A 177 44.33 -3.92 35.18
C LEU A 177 42.79 -3.77 35.13
N PRO A 178 42.07 -4.78 34.63
CA PRO A 178 40.61 -4.76 34.67
C PRO A 178 40.12 -4.92 36.11
N ALA A 179 38.96 -4.34 36.41
CA ALA A 179 38.33 -4.49 37.73
C ALA A 179 37.84 -5.92 38.02
N LYS A 180 37.73 -6.77 37.00
CA LYS A 180 37.25 -8.15 37.06
C LYS A 180 38.05 -9.02 36.11
N GLY A 181 38.23 -10.30 36.44
CA GLY A 181 38.87 -11.27 35.56
C GLY A 181 38.07 -11.56 34.29
N LEU A 182 38.73 -12.09 33.25
CA LEU A 182 38.12 -12.42 31.96
C LEU A 182 37.00 -13.44 32.13
N SER A 183 37.24 -14.50 32.90
CA SER A 183 36.24 -15.55 33.15
C SER A 183 34.99 -15.00 33.85
N LEU A 184 35.16 -14.01 34.74
CA LEU A 184 34.04 -13.37 35.45
C LEU A 184 33.25 -12.44 34.52
N LEU A 185 33.94 -11.68 33.67
CA LEU A 185 33.30 -10.80 32.67
C LEU A 185 32.54 -11.60 31.62
N GLU A 186 33.10 -12.71 31.12
CA GLU A 186 32.42 -13.62 30.20
C GLU A 186 31.18 -14.26 30.86
N ARG A 187 31.26 -14.60 32.15
CA ARG A 187 30.13 -15.10 32.92
C ARG A 187 29.03 -14.05 33.09
N GLU A 188 29.37 -12.81 33.44
CA GLU A 188 28.40 -11.71 33.55
C GLU A 188 27.75 -11.38 32.21
N MET A 189 28.50 -11.48 31.11
CA MET A 189 27.97 -11.32 29.76
C MET A 189 26.97 -12.43 29.44
N LEU A 190 27.32 -13.69 29.71
CA LEU A 190 26.42 -14.83 29.51
C LEU A 190 25.15 -14.73 30.38
N ASP A 191 25.28 -14.30 31.64
CA ASP A 191 24.15 -14.13 32.55
C ASP A 191 23.24 -12.97 32.09
N SER A 192 23.82 -11.89 31.55
CA SER A 192 23.08 -10.79 30.94
C SER A 192 22.36 -11.24 29.66
N GLU A 193 23.00 -12.03 28.80
CA GLU A 193 22.39 -12.62 27.60
C GLU A 193 21.21 -13.54 27.97
N LYS A 194 21.36 -14.37 29.01
CA LYS A 194 20.25 -15.19 29.54
C LYS A 194 19.12 -14.33 30.10
N ALA A 195 19.43 -13.22 30.76
CA ALA A 195 18.42 -12.29 31.26
C ALA A 195 17.63 -11.63 30.11
N VAL A 196 18.31 -11.25 29.02
CA VAL A 196 17.67 -10.75 27.79
C VAL A 196 16.73 -11.80 27.21
N GLU A 197 17.17 -13.05 27.09
CA GLU A 197 16.32 -14.12 26.55
C GLU A 197 15.11 -14.41 27.46
N LYS A 198 15.26 -14.32 28.78
CA LYS A 198 14.14 -14.40 29.73
C LYS A 198 13.13 -13.27 29.52
N LYS A 199 13.61 -12.03 29.33
CA LYS A 199 12.77 -10.85 29.08
C LYS A 199 12.09 -10.88 27.71
N ARG A 200 12.76 -11.41 26.68
CA ARG A 200 12.15 -11.68 25.37
C ARG A 200 11.04 -12.73 25.47
N ALA A 201 11.23 -13.77 26.27
CA ALA A 201 10.18 -14.75 26.53
C ALA A 201 8.97 -14.12 27.25
N GLU A 202 9.20 -13.16 28.15
CA GLU A 202 8.15 -12.34 28.78
C GLU A 202 7.38 -11.51 27.73
N LEU A 203 8.07 -10.80 26.83
CA LEU A 203 7.43 -10.08 25.71
C LEU A 203 6.60 -11.00 24.81
N SER A 204 7.10 -12.20 24.50
CA SER A 204 6.34 -13.18 23.71
C SER A 204 5.05 -13.65 24.40
N LEU A 205 4.99 -13.63 25.75
CA LEU A 205 3.77 -13.91 26.49
C LEU A 205 2.80 -12.73 26.43
N LEU A 206 3.29 -11.50 26.62
CA LEU A 206 2.51 -10.27 26.47
C LEU A 206 1.91 -10.13 25.06
N ALA A 207 2.62 -10.59 24.04
CA ALA A 207 2.18 -10.54 22.64
C ALA A 207 0.91 -11.36 22.35
N LEU A 208 0.52 -12.29 23.24
CA LEU A 208 -0.73 -13.04 23.13
C LEU A 208 -1.98 -12.16 23.31
N ASP A 209 -1.85 -11.05 24.02
CA ASP A 209 -2.92 -10.09 24.29
C ASP A 209 -2.77 -8.79 23.46
N ALA A 210 -1.91 -8.79 22.45
CA ALA A 210 -1.67 -7.62 21.59
C ALA A 210 -2.95 -7.07 20.92
N ASN A 211 -3.95 -7.93 20.68
CA ASN A 211 -5.24 -7.52 20.12
C ASN A 211 -6.02 -6.55 21.04
N LEU A 212 -5.75 -6.54 22.36
CA LEU A 212 -6.38 -5.59 23.29
C LEU A 212 -5.92 -4.15 23.02
N LEU A 213 -4.72 -3.97 22.44
CA LEU A 213 -4.20 -2.65 22.10
C LEU A 213 -4.95 -2.01 20.93
N ASP A 214 -5.58 -2.79 20.05
CA ASP A 214 -6.33 -2.25 18.92
C ASP A 214 -7.51 -1.40 19.40
N GLY A 215 -8.29 -1.92 20.34
CA GLY A 215 -9.42 -1.20 20.93
C GLY A 215 -8.97 0.02 21.74
N GLU A 216 -7.87 -0.08 22.51
CA GLU A 216 -7.36 1.04 23.29
C GLU A 216 -6.81 2.17 22.42
N ILE A 217 -6.06 1.83 21.35
CA ILE A 217 -5.59 2.80 20.36
C ILE A 217 -6.80 3.52 19.73
N ALA A 218 -7.83 2.78 19.32
CA ALA A 218 -9.03 3.36 18.74
C ALA A 218 -9.76 4.31 19.71
N LYS A 219 -9.81 3.97 21.01
CA LYS A 219 -10.37 4.83 22.07
C LYS A 219 -9.57 6.11 22.28
N ILE A 220 -8.24 6.02 22.32
CA ILE A 220 -7.36 7.19 22.47
C ILE A 220 -7.48 8.10 21.24
N GLU A 221 -7.46 7.54 20.03
CA GLU A 221 -7.67 8.31 18.79
C GLU A 221 -9.02 9.03 18.77
N SER A 222 -10.09 8.33 19.16
CA SER A 222 -11.45 8.88 19.27
C SER A 222 -11.50 10.06 20.27
N SER A 223 -10.85 9.89 21.43
CA SER A 223 -10.75 10.93 22.46
C SER A 223 -9.92 12.13 21.98
N LEU A 224 -8.82 11.88 21.28
CA LEU A 224 -7.93 12.90 20.72
C LEU A 224 -8.64 13.75 19.66
N VAL A 225 -9.47 13.15 18.80
CA VAL A 225 -10.28 13.90 17.83
C VAL A 225 -11.20 14.88 18.55
N ILE A 226 -11.92 14.43 19.58
CA ILE A 226 -12.82 15.31 20.35
C ILE A 226 -12.06 16.40 21.08
N GLU A 227 -10.91 16.07 21.68
CA GLU A 227 -10.12 17.05 22.43
C GLU A 227 -9.48 18.10 21.52
N ARG A 228 -9.05 17.71 20.32
CA ARG A 228 -8.59 18.66 19.28
C ARG A 228 -9.69 19.61 18.85
N LEU A 229 -10.93 19.13 18.72
CA LEU A 229 -12.07 20.01 18.44
C LEU A 229 -12.33 20.98 19.58
N ARG A 230 -12.31 20.51 20.83
CA ARG A 230 -12.56 21.36 22.01
C ARG A 230 -11.52 22.46 22.20
N SER A 231 -10.24 22.07 22.15
CA SER A 231 -9.12 22.97 22.40
C SER A 231 -8.73 23.81 21.18
N GLY A 232 -8.98 23.31 19.97
CA GLY A 232 -8.63 23.96 18.71
C GLY A 232 -9.72 24.87 18.13
N MET A 233 -10.91 24.91 18.73
CA MET A 233 -11.98 25.84 18.35
C MET A 233 -11.50 27.30 18.45
N PRO A 234 -11.46 28.06 17.35
CA PRO A 234 -11.14 29.48 17.43
C PRO A 234 -12.17 30.22 18.28
N GLN A 235 -11.68 31.18 19.06
CA GLN A 235 -12.49 32.00 19.96
C GLN A 235 -12.48 33.45 19.50
N GLN A 236 -13.67 34.05 19.44
CA GLN A 236 -13.87 35.47 19.24
C GLN A 236 -14.84 35.97 20.32
N ASP A 237 -14.33 36.79 21.24
CA ASP A 237 -15.04 37.23 22.44
C ASP A 237 -15.59 36.03 23.26
N SER A 238 -16.92 35.94 23.41
CA SER A 238 -17.61 34.85 24.13
C SER A 238 -18.17 33.76 23.20
N ILE A 239 -17.81 33.80 21.90
CA ILE A 239 -18.30 32.88 20.88
C ILE A 239 -17.15 32.04 20.36
N ARG A 240 -17.38 30.74 20.26
CA ARG A 240 -16.51 29.80 19.55
C ARG A 240 -17.22 29.32 18.29
N TYR A 241 -16.47 28.92 17.28
CA TYR A 241 -17.07 28.41 16.05
C TYR A 241 -16.41 27.14 15.51
N LEU A 242 -17.20 26.37 14.78
CA LEU A 242 -16.79 25.19 14.04
C LEU A 242 -17.15 25.37 12.56
N THR A 243 -16.24 24.94 11.70
CA THR A 243 -16.38 24.94 10.25
C THR A 243 -16.30 23.52 9.72
N GLY A 244 -17.05 23.25 8.66
CA GLY A 244 -17.07 21.94 8.05
C GLY A 244 -18.03 21.85 6.88
N TYR A 245 -18.22 20.62 6.43
CA TYR A 245 -19.08 20.27 5.30
C TYR A 245 -20.13 19.25 5.72
N VAL A 246 -21.32 19.40 5.15
CA VAL A 246 -22.47 18.50 5.33
C VAL A 246 -23.09 18.18 3.96
N PRO A 247 -23.51 16.94 3.69
CA PRO A 247 -24.26 16.64 2.48
C PRO A 247 -25.55 17.46 2.41
N ALA A 248 -25.87 18.01 1.23
CA ALA A 248 -27.05 18.87 1.04
C ALA A 248 -28.37 18.22 1.46
N LYS A 249 -28.45 16.88 1.38
CA LYS A 249 -29.61 16.08 1.82
C LYS A 249 -29.78 16.03 3.35
N GLU A 250 -28.69 16.23 4.11
CA GLU A 250 -28.63 16.08 5.57
C GLU A 250 -28.64 17.45 6.30
N VAL A 251 -28.68 18.55 5.53
CA VAL A 251 -28.73 19.94 6.03
C VAL A 251 -29.90 20.19 6.99
N ASP A 252 -31.09 19.70 6.67
CA ASP A 252 -32.27 19.95 7.51
C ASP A 252 -32.17 19.25 8.86
N THR A 253 -31.46 18.12 8.94
CA THR A 253 -31.17 17.43 10.20
C THR A 253 -30.24 18.28 11.07
N LEU A 254 -29.19 18.85 10.47
CA LEU A 254 -28.26 19.74 11.18
C LEU A 254 -28.96 21.02 11.67
N LYS A 255 -29.84 21.61 10.86
CA LYS A 255 -30.63 22.79 11.25
C LYS A 255 -31.51 22.52 12.47
N LYS A 256 -32.20 21.37 12.50
CA LYS A 256 -33.04 20.97 13.64
C LYS A 256 -32.23 20.79 14.92
N GLU A 257 -31.04 20.20 14.82
CA GLU A 257 -30.17 20.04 16.00
C GLU A 257 -29.64 21.39 16.51
N ALA A 258 -29.20 22.26 15.61
CA ALA A 258 -28.73 23.59 15.99
C ALA A 258 -29.85 24.40 16.68
N ALA A 259 -31.07 24.36 16.13
CA ALA A 259 -32.23 25.06 16.69
C ALA A 259 -32.64 24.53 18.07
N SER A 260 -32.61 23.21 18.30
CA SER A 260 -33.00 22.61 19.59
C SER A 260 -32.05 22.99 20.74
N ARG A 261 -30.82 23.41 20.41
CA ARG A 261 -29.76 23.76 21.36
C ARG A 261 -29.45 25.24 21.42
N GLY A 262 -30.08 26.05 20.55
CA GLY A 262 -29.82 27.48 20.45
C GLY A 262 -28.45 27.83 19.86
N TRP A 263 -27.91 26.98 18.99
CA TRP A 263 -26.65 27.25 18.28
C TRP A 263 -26.89 28.11 17.04
N GLY A 264 -25.97 29.02 16.75
CA GLY A 264 -26.00 29.81 15.51
C GLY A 264 -25.49 28.97 14.35
N LEU A 265 -26.24 28.87 13.25
CA LEU A 265 -25.85 28.07 12.10
C LEU A 265 -25.99 28.89 10.81
N ILE A 266 -24.90 29.02 10.07
CA ILE A 266 -24.87 29.56 8.71
C ILE A 266 -24.50 28.42 7.77
N ILE A 267 -25.19 28.33 6.65
CA ILE A 267 -24.95 27.32 5.62
C ILE A 267 -24.85 28.03 4.29
N ASP A 268 -23.78 27.76 3.56
CA ASP A 268 -23.51 28.34 2.26
C ASP A 268 -23.04 27.27 1.25
N ASP A 269 -23.08 27.63 -0.03
CA ASP A 269 -22.42 26.86 -1.07
C ASP A 269 -20.89 27.01 -0.96
N PRO A 270 -20.10 25.92 -1.12
CA PRO A 270 -18.65 26.02 -1.12
C PRO A 270 -18.16 27.00 -2.21
N ALA A 271 -17.24 27.88 -1.86
CA ALA A 271 -16.64 28.83 -2.79
C ALA A 271 -15.87 28.10 -3.91
N GLU A 272 -15.52 28.80 -4.99
CA GLU A 272 -14.74 28.19 -6.09
C GLU A 272 -13.37 27.69 -5.61
N ASP A 273 -12.75 28.42 -4.67
CA ASP A 273 -11.47 28.08 -4.06
C ASP A 273 -11.57 27.07 -2.90
N ASP A 274 -12.79 26.77 -2.43
CA ASP A 274 -12.98 25.75 -1.40
C ASP A 274 -12.78 24.35 -1.99
N MET A 275 -12.09 23.50 -1.23
CA MET A 275 -11.95 22.07 -1.53
C MET A 275 -12.86 21.25 -0.60
N PRO A 276 -14.17 21.11 -0.91
CA PRO A 276 -15.05 20.26 -0.12
C PRO A 276 -14.68 18.77 -0.25
N PRO A 277 -14.99 17.95 0.77
CA PRO A 277 -14.80 16.51 0.71
C PRO A 277 -15.73 15.84 -0.29
N THR A 278 -15.29 14.73 -0.86
CA THR A 278 -16.06 13.96 -1.84
C THR A 278 -16.79 12.78 -1.17
N LYS A 279 -18.13 12.78 -1.24
CA LYS A 279 -18.97 11.61 -0.91
C LYS A 279 -19.53 11.03 -2.20
N VAL A 280 -19.07 9.84 -2.57
CA VAL A 280 -19.56 9.14 -3.77
C VAL A 280 -20.77 8.29 -3.39
N GLU A 281 -21.97 8.71 -3.83
CA GLU A 281 -23.21 7.97 -3.66
C GLU A 281 -23.50 7.14 -4.92
N ASN A 282 -23.14 5.87 -4.89
CA ASN A 282 -23.37 4.93 -5.98
C ASN A 282 -24.52 3.98 -5.69
N HIS A 283 -25.32 3.69 -6.72
CA HIS A 283 -26.31 2.62 -6.67
C HIS A 283 -25.61 1.29 -6.31
N PRO A 284 -26.24 0.36 -5.56
CA PRO A 284 -25.61 -0.89 -5.14
C PRO A 284 -24.97 -1.72 -6.27
N ALA A 285 -25.48 -1.60 -7.50
CA ALA A 285 -24.92 -2.24 -8.69
C ALA A 285 -23.57 -1.64 -9.14
N ILE A 286 -23.36 -0.34 -8.91
CA ILE A 286 -22.13 0.38 -9.28
C ILE A 286 -21.14 0.35 -8.11
N ARG A 287 -21.63 0.38 -6.86
CA ARG A 287 -20.82 0.34 -5.63
C ARG A 287 -19.91 -0.89 -5.54
N ILE A 288 -20.19 -1.93 -6.32
CA ILE A 288 -19.36 -3.14 -6.46
C ILE A 288 -17.90 -2.80 -6.80
N ILE A 289 -17.63 -1.69 -7.51
CA ILE A 289 -16.27 -1.28 -7.87
C ILE A 289 -15.49 -0.57 -6.75
N GLN A 290 -16.18 -0.11 -5.69
CA GLN A 290 -15.59 0.67 -4.60
C GLN A 290 -14.32 0.05 -3.99
N PRO A 291 -14.23 -1.27 -3.75
CA PRO A 291 -13.01 -1.89 -3.22
C PRO A 291 -11.77 -1.67 -4.08
N VAL A 292 -11.93 -1.45 -5.40
CA VAL A 292 -10.81 -1.12 -6.29
C VAL A 292 -10.33 0.31 -6.04
N PHE A 293 -11.24 1.27 -5.90
CA PHE A 293 -10.87 2.65 -5.57
C PHE A 293 -10.24 2.75 -4.17
N ASP A 294 -10.79 2.03 -3.19
CA ASP A 294 -10.23 1.97 -1.84
C ASP A 294 -8.82 1.36 -1.84
N PHE A 295 -8.58 0.31 -2.64
CA PHE A 295 -7.26 -0.29 -2.81
C PHE A 295 -6.26 0.67 -3.47
N LEU A 296 -6.71 1.50 -4.41
CA LEU A 296 -5.88 2.49 -5.07
C LEU A 296 -5.63 3.73 -4.20
N GLY A 297 -6.44 3.94 -3.16
CA GLY A 297 -6.40 5.14 -2.34
C GLY A 297 -6.75 6.41 -3.11
N THR A 298 -7.54 6.29 -4.18
CA THR A 298 -7.90 7.42 -5.05
C THR A 298 -9.33 7.87 -4.82
N VAL A 299 -9.52 9.17 -4.68
CA VAL A 299 -10.83 9.80 -4.51
C VAL A 299 -10.97 10.88 -5.58
N PRO A 300 -12.07 10.89 -6.36
CA PRO A 300 -12.27 11.95 -7.33
C PRO A 300 -12.44 13.30 -6.61
N GLY A 301 -11.95 14.37 -7.22
CA GLY A 301 -12.21 15.72 -6.75
C GLY A 301 -13.71 16.01 -6.71
N TYR A 302 -14.16 16.85 -5.78
CA TYR A 302 -15.59 17.13 -5.62
C TYR A 302 -16.25 17.71 -6.88
N ARG A 303 -15.49 18.51 -7.65
CA ARG A 303 -15.93 19.11 -8.91
C ARG A 303 -15.58 18.25 -10.15
N GLU A 304 -14.97 17.08 -9.94
CA GLU A 304 -14.64 16.15 -11.02
C GLU A 304 -15.81 15.22 -11.35
N TYR A 305 -15.66 14.45 -12.43
CA TYR A 305 -16.66 13.45 -12.79
C TYR A 305 -16.60 12.23 -11.89
N ASP A 306 -17.77 11.73 -11.53
CA ASP A 306 -17.88 10.34 -11.11
C ASP A 306 -17.74 9.42 -12.35
N ILE A 307 -16.67 8.61 -12.36
CA ILE A 307 -16.41 7.62 -13.40
C ILE A 307 -16.73 6.19 -12.96
N SER A 308 -17.27 5.97 -11.76
CA SER A 308 -17.47 4.64 -11.16
C SER A 308 -18.22 3.68 -12.08
N PHE A 309 -19.26 4.16 -12.77
CA PHE A 309 -20.03 3.36 -13.72
C PHE A 309 -19.22 2.87 -14.92
N TRP A 310 -18.53 3.80 -15.59
CA TRP A 310 -17.71 3.47 -16.76
C TRP A 310 -16.51 2.63 -16.37
N PHE A 311 -15.86 2.99 -15.26
CA PHE A 311 -14.78 2.23 -14.68
C PHE A 311 -15.23 0.79 -14.42
N PHE A 312 -16.38 0.56 -13.78
CA PHE A 312 -16.88 -0.77 -13.49
C PHE A 312 -17.06 -1.64 -14.75
N ILE A 313 -17.66 -1.09 -15.81
CA ILE A 313 -17.90 -1.82 -17.06
C ILE A 313 -16.58 -2.16 -17.75
N PHE A 314 -15.74 -1.16 -17.98
CA PHE A 314 -14.47 -1.34 -18.70
C PHE A 314 -13.47 -2.16 -17.90
N PHE A 315 -13.36 -1.95 -16.59
CA PHE A 315 -12.52 -2.76 -15.71
C PHE A 315 -12.92 -4.23 -15.74
N SER A 316 -14.22 -4.54 -15.69
CA SER A 316 -14.70 -5.93 -15.77
C SER A 316 -14.32 -6.58 -17.10
N LEU A 317 -14.42 -5.84 -18.20
CA LEU A 317 -13.99 -6.29 -19.52
C LEU A 317 -12.47 -6.49 -19.61
N TYR A 318 -11.68 -5.55 -19.09
CA TYR A 318 -10.21 -5.62 -19.13
C TYR A 318 -9.69 -6.75 -18.28
N PHE A 319 -10.30 -6.95 -17.12
CA PHE A 319 -10.04 -8.09 -16.26
C PHE A 319 -10.26 -9.40 -17.01
N ALA A 320 -11.42 -9.55 -17.64
CA ALA A 320 -11.78 -10.75 -18.38
C ALA A 320 -10.80 -11.03 -19.54
N MET A 321 -10.44 -9.99 -20.31
CA MET A 321 -9.51 -10.10 -21.42
C MET A 321 -8.08 -10.43 -20.98
N ILE A 322 -7.58 -9.78 -19.94
CA ILE A 322 -6.23 -10.01 -19.39
C ILE A 322 -6.14 -11.42 -18.83
N PHE A 323 -7.15 -11.88 -18.08
CA PHE A 323 -7.17 -13.25 -17.58
C PHE A 323 -7.30 -14.27 -18.69
N GLY A 324 -8.13 -14.00 -19.70
CA GLY A 324 -8.12 -14.71 -20.98
C GLY A 324 -8.55 -16.19 -20.93
N ASP A 325 -8.75 -16.77 -19.74
CA ASP A 325 -8.91 -18.22 -19.53
C ASP A 325 -10.13 -18.51 -18.66
N GLY A 326 -11.10 -19.26 -19.23
CA GLY A 326 -12.33 -19.63 -18.55
C GLY A 326 -12.13 -20.54 -17.34
N GLY A 327 -11.05 -21.33 -17.33
CA GLY A 327 -10.66 -22.19 -16.21
C GLY A 327 -10.25 -21.38 -14.98
N TYR A 328 -9.48 -20.30 -15.16
CA TYR A 328 -9.16 -19.39 -14.06
C TYR A 328 -10.38 -18.64 -13.54
N GLY A 329 -11.28 -18.23 -14.44
CA GLY A 329 -12.57 -17.67 -14.08
C GLY A 329 -13.38 -18.63 -13.21
N LEU A 330 -13.41 -19.93 -13.54
CA LEU A 330 -14.08 -20.95 -12.75
C LEU A 330 -13.45 -21.15 -11.36
N ILE A 331 -12.12 -21.17 -11.27
CA ILE A 331 -11.41 -21.25 -9.98
C ILE A 331 -11.80 -20.07 -9.08
N MET A 332 -11.83 -18.85 -9.63
CA MET A 332 -12.25 -17.66 -8.90
C MET A 332 -13.72 -17.76 -8.46
N LEU A 333 -14.61 -18.24 -9.33
CA LEU A 333 -16.03 -18.40 -9.03
C LEU A 333 -16.26 -19.41 -7.91
N VAL A 334 -15.56 -20.55 -7.94
CA VAL A 334 -15.62 -21.56 -6.87
C VAL A 334 -15.08 -20.99 -5.56
N GLY A 335 -13.95 -20.28 -5.59
CA GLY A 335 -13.41 -19.58 -4.42
C GLY A 335 -14.40 -18.59 -3.81
N ALA A 336 -15.09 -17.82 -4.66
CA ALA A 336 -16.14 -16.89 -4.24
C ALA A 336 -17.34 -17.62 -3.63
N LEU A 337 -17.77 -18.75 -4.21
CA LEU A 337 -18.85 -19.57 -3.66
C LEU A 337 -18.53 -20.13 -2.28
N LEU A 338 -17.32 -20.66 -2.08
CA LEU A 338 -16.86 -21.15 -0.78
C LEU A 338 -16.82 -20.03 0.26
N ALA A 339 -16.37 -18.83 -0.13
CA ALA A 339 -16.41 -17.66 0.75
C ALA A 339 -17.85 -17.26 1.10
N THR A 340 -18.76 -17.23 0.12
CA THR A 340 -20.19 -16.93 0.34
C THR A 340 -20.82 -17.88 1.35
N VAL A 341 -20.56 -19.19 1.26
CA VAL A 341 -21.05 -20.18 2.23
C VAL A 341 -20.62 -19.84 3.66
N LYS A 342 -19.36 -19.39 3.84
CA LYS A 342 -18.84 -18.97 5.14
C LYS A 342 -19.58 -17.72 5.68
N PHE A 343 -19.84 -16.72 4.85
CA PHE A 343 -20.55 -15.50 5.25
C PHE A 343 -22.02 -15.76 5.57
N VAL A 344 -22.70 -16.57 4.76
CA VAL A 344 -24.10 -16.96 4.99
C VAL A 344 -24.22 -17.76 6.29
N ARG A 345 -23.30 -18.68 6.57
CA ARG A 345 -23.26 -19.42 7.85
C ARG A 345 -23.08 -18.49 9.06
N GLN A 346 -22.41 -17.35 8.87
CA GLN A 346 -22.23 -16.33 9.91
C GLN A 346 -23.36 -15.28 9.96
N ARG A 347 -24.41 -15.42 9.12
CA ARG A 347 -25.49 -14.42 8.95
C ARG A 347 -25.00 -13.00 8.66
N LYS A 348 -23.83 -12.87 8.02
CA LYS A 348 -23.24 -11.58 7.64
C LYS A 348 -23.61 -11.23 6.20
N PRO A 349 -23.85 -9.94 5.88
CA PRO A 349 -24.08 -9.52 4.51
C PRO A 349 -22.83 -9.78 3.66
N LEU A 350 -23.02 -10.06 2.37
CA LEU A 350 -21.92 -10.28 1.44
C LEU A 350 -21.16 -8.97 1.21
N PRO A 351 -19.82 -8.94 1.43
CA PRO A 351 -19.02 -7.75 1.21
C PRO A 351 -18.98 -7.41 -0.28
N ASP A 352 -18.84 -6.12 -0.60
CA ASP A 352 -18.83 -5.65 -1.99
C ASP A 352 -17.63 -6.22 -2.79
N PHE A 353 -16.51 -6.48 -2.13
CA PHE A 353 -15.37 -7.20 -2.73
C PHE A 353 -15.77 -8.59 -3.27
N LEU A 354 -16.60 -9.34 -2.55
CA LEU A 354 -17.01 -10.67 -2.98
C LEU A 354 -17.97 -10.59 -4.18
N LYS A 355 -18.86 -9.59 -4.20
CA LYS A 355 -19.72 -9.30 -5.37
C LYS A 355 -18.88 -8.93 -6.59
N LEU A 356 -17.80 -8.18 -6.39
CA LEU A 356 -16.86 -7.84 -7.46
C LEU A 356 -16.21 -9.12 -8.02
N VAL A 357 -15.71 -10.01 -7.17
CA VAL A 357 -15.13 -11.30 -7.62
C VAL A 357 -16.14 -12.12 -8.42
N TYR A 358 -17.43 -12.11 -8.06
CA TYR A 358 -18.47 -12.76 -8.88
C TYR A 358 -18.63 -12.16 -10.27
N VAL A 359 -18.65 -10.83 -10.38
CA VAL A 359 -18.74 -10.15 -11.68
C VAL A 359 -17.50 -10.45 -12.53
N LEU A 360 -16.31 -10.31 -11.95
CA LEU A 360 -15.04 -10.51 -12.64
C LEU A 360 -14.86 -11.97 -13.09
N SER A 361 -15.14 -12.94 -12.20
CA SER A 361 -15.07 -14.37 -12.55
C SER A 361 -16.06 -14.73 -13.65
N SER A 362 -17.28 -14.20 -13.59
CA SER A 362 -18.32 -14.44 -14.62
C SER A 362 -17.94 -13.83 -15.96
N ALA A 363 -17.36 -12.62 -15.96
CA ALA A 363 -16.84 -11.96 -17.16
C ALA A 363 -15.67 -12.75 -17.76
N THR A 364 -14.74 -13.26 -16.93
CA THR A 364 -13.62 -14.10 -17.39
C THR A 364 -14.10 -15.44 -17.96
N ILE A 365 -15.08 -16.09 -17.33
CA ILE A 365 -15.68 -17.33 -17.87
C ILE A 365 -16.33 -17.04 -19.22
N LEU A 366 -17.10 -15.95 -19.31
CA LEU A 366 -17.71 -15.53 -20.58
C LEU A 366 -16.64 -15.29 -21.64
N TRP A 367 -15.58 -14.55 -21.33
CA TRP A 367 -14.49 -14.32 -22.27
C TRP A 367 -13.79 -15.62 -22.71
N GLY A 368 -13.52 -16.53 -21.77
CA GLY A 368 -12.96 -17.85 -22.06
C GLY A 368 -13.89 -18.75 -22.91
N LEU A 369 -15.21 -18.60 -22.75
CA LEU A 369 -16.20 -19.23 -23.65
C LEU A 369 -16.13 -18.63 -25.06
N LEU A 370 -16.01 -17.30 -25.18
CA LEU A 370 -15.94 -16.62 -26.48
C LEU A 370 -14.67 -16.97 -27.26
N THR A 371 -13.52 -17.07 -26.57
CA THR A 371 -12.22 -17.39 -27.18
C THR A 371 -11.93 -18.89 -27.26
N GLY A 372 -12.60 -19.71 -26.45
CA GLY A 372 -12.32 -21.15 -26.36
C GLY A 372 -11.03 -21.46 -25.58
N SER A 373 -10.57 -20.55 -24.73
CA SER A 373 -9.37 -20.74 -23.90
C SER A 373 -9.73 -21.28 -22.51
N TRP A 374 -9.28 -22.52 -22.22
CA TRP A 374 -9.53 -23.21 -20.96
C TRP A 374 -8.27 -23.95 -20.49
N PHE A 375 -7.68 -23.51 -19.38
CA PHE A 375 -6.42 -24.03 -18.84
C PHE A 375 -5.32 -24.21 -19.88
N ALA A 376 -5.29 -23.39 -20.94
CA ALA A 376 -4.43 -23.56 -22.11
C ALA A 376 -4.42 -24.99 -22.73
N LEU A 377 -5.56 -25.68 -22.71
CA LEU A 377 -5.75 -26.96 -23.39
C LEU A 377 -5.90 -26.75 -24.91
N ALA A 378 -5.57 -27.80 -25.68
CA ALA A 378 -5.75 -27.77 -27.13
C ALA A 378 -7.24 -27.68 -27.47
N PHE A 379 -7.60 -26.85 -28.46
CA PHE A 379 -8.99 -26.60 -28.84
C PHE A 379 -9.77 -27.90 -29.15
N ASP A 380 -9.13 -28.86 -29.84
CA ASP A 380 -9.73 -30.15 -30.18
C ASP A 380 -10.06 -31.04 -28.96
N SER A 381 -9.34 -30.84 -27.86
CA SER A 381 -9.56 -31.58 -26.61
C SER A 381 -10.74 -31.05 -25.79
N LEU A 382 -11.31 -29.91 -26.19
CA LEU A 382 -12.44 -29.31 -25.48
C LEU A 382 -13.74 -30.08 -25.77
N PRO A 383 -14.60 -30.26 -24.75
CA PRO A 383 -15.96 -30.75 -24.93
C PRO A 383 -16.70 -30.03 -26.07
N GLY A 384 -17.50 -30.77 -26.84
CA GLY A 384 -18.19 -30.22 -28.02
C GLY A 384 -19.08 -29.01 -27.73
N PHE A 385 -19.67 -28.93 -26.54
CA PHE A 385 -20.48 -27.78 -26.13
C PHE A 385 -19.65 -26.50 -25.92
N LEU A 386 -18.41 -26.61 -25.44
CA LEU A 386 -17.51 -25.47 -25.30
C LEU A 386 -17.04 -24.98 -26.67
N ARG A 387 -16.74 -25.90 -27.59
CA ARG A 387 -16.37 -25.55 -28.97
C ARG A 387 -17.51 -24.90 -29.73
N ALA A 388 -18.76 -25.33 -29.52
CA ALA A 388 -19.92 -24.74 -30.18
C ALA A 388 -20.28 -23.34 -29.66
N ALA A 389 -19.83 -22.99 -28.44
CA ALA A 389 -20.12 -21.71 -27.81
C ALA A 389 -19.10 -20.60 -28.16
N THR A 390 -18.03 -20.92 -28.89
CA THR A 390 -16.98 -19.96 -29.24
C THR A 390 -17.41 -19.08 -30.42
N ILE A 391 -16.87 -17.86 -30.47
CA ILE A 391 -17.04 -17.00 -31.64
C ILE A 391 -15.88 -17.32 -32.61
N PRO A 392 -16.14 -17.76 -33.86
CA PRO A 392 -15.09 -18.16 -34.80
C PRO A 392 -14.01 -17.09 -35.02
N ALA A 393 -14.37 -15.81 -34.91
CA ALA A 393 -13.42 -14.69 -35.06
C ALA A 393 -12.40 -14.61 -33.91
N PHE A 394 -12.73 -15.09 -32.71
CA PHE A 394 -11.88 -15.03 -31.51
C PHE A 394 -11.40 -16.40 -31.04
N ALA A 395 -11.83 -17.48 -31.70
CA ALA A 395 -11.47 -18.83 -31.33
C ALA A 395 -9.96 -19.07 -31.44
N VAL A 396 -9.38 -19.77 -30.46
CA VAL A 396 -7.91 -20.02 -30.37
C VAL A 396 -7.36 -20.81 -31.57
N ASP A 397 -8.19 -21.61 -32.23
CA ASP A 397 -7.83 -22.38 -33.42
C ASP A 397 -7.76 -21.52 -34.71
N ASN A 398 -8.35 -20.33 -34.71
CA ASN A 398 -8.32 -19.42 -35.85
C ASN A 398 -6.97 -18.68 -35.94
N PRO A 399 -6.22 -18.80 -37.06
CA PRO A 399 -4.96 -18.08 -37.26
C PRO A 399 -5.06 -16.56 -37.14
N GLU A 400 -6.22 -15.98 -37.49
CA GLU A 400 -6.48 -14.53 -37.43
C GLU A 400 -6.97 -14.06 -36.05
N SER A 401 -7.19 -14.96 -35.09
CA SER A 401 -7.74 -14.61 -33.77
C SER A 401 -6.90 -13.56 -33.05
N GLY A 402 -5.57 -13.69 -33.09
CA GLY A 402 -4.67 -12.70 -32.50
C GLY A 402 -4.84 -11.31 -33.10
N THR A 403 -5.04 -11.21 -34.41
CA THR A 403 -5.31 -9.96 -35.11
C THR A 403 -6.68 -9.39 -34.75
N ASN A 404 -7.71 -10.24 -34.71
CA ASN A 404 -9.08 -9.83 -34.36
C ASN A 404 -9.18 -9.32 -32.92
N ILE A 405 -8.47 -9.94 -31.97
CA ILE A 405 -8.43 -9.48 -30.58
C ILE A 405 -7.70 -8.12 -30.48
N LYS A 406 -6.60 -7.88 -31.22
CA LYS A 406 -5.96 -6.55 -31.27
C LYS A 406 -6.92 -5.48 -31.77
N ILE A 407 -7.63 -5.74 -32.87
CA ILE A 407 -8.65 -4.81 -33.41
C ILE A 407 -9.72 -4.54 -32.36
N PHE A 408 -10.18 -5.57 -31.65
CA PHE A 408 -11.16 -5.42 -30.58
C PHE A 408 -10.64 -4.56 -29.41
N CYS A 409 -9.38 -4.72 -28.99
CA CYS A 409 -8.74 -3.83 -28.00
C CYS A 409 -8.76 -2.36 -28.45
N PHE A 410 -8.44 -2.09 -29.72
CA PHE A 410 -8.47 -0.72 -30.24
C PHE A 410 -9.88 -0.15 -30.34
N ILE A 411 -10.88 -0.96 -30.72
CA ILE A 411 -12.29 -0.55 -30.73
C ILE A 411 -12.74 -0.15 -29.33
N ILE A 412 -12.41 -0.97 -28.32
CA ILE A 412 -12.68 -0.66 -26.91
C ILE A 412 -12.05 0.68 -26.52
N GLY A 413 -10.78 0.89 -26.85
CA GLY A 413 -10.08 2.13 -26.51
C GLY A 413 -10.71 3.35 -27.16
N VAL A 414 -11.05 3.26 -28.44
CA VAL A 414 -11.75 4.33 -29.16
C VAL A 414 -13.12 4.61 -28.53
N ILE A 415 -13.88 3.58 -28.16
CA ILE A 415 -15.18 3.75 -27.48
C ILE A 415 -14.98 4.45 -26.14
N GLN A 416 -14.04 3.98 -25.31
CA GLN A 416 -13.77 4.55 -23.99
C GLN A 416 -13.32 6.02 -24.09
N LEU A 417 -12.38 6.34 -24.97
CA LEU A 417 -11.91 7.72 -25.19
C LEU A 417 -13.00 8.61 -25.80
N SER A 418 -13.83 8.06 -26.69
CA SER A 418 -14.97 8.80 -27.25
C SER A 418 -16.00 9.16 -26.19
N ILE A 419 -16.26 8.27 -25.22
CA ILE A 419 -17.15 8.55 -24.09
C ILE A 419 -16.61 9.71 -23.24
N ALA A 420 -15.29 9.79 -23.04
CA ALA A 420 -14.67 10.90 -22.30
C ALA A 420 -14.95 12.25 -22.98
N HIS A 421 -14.68 12.34 -24.29
CA HIS A 421 -14.95 13.56 -25.05
C HIS A 421 -16.44 13.88 -25.14
N LEU A 422 -17.32 12.88 -25.28
CA LEU A 422 -18.76 13.12 -25.30
C LEU A 422 -19.28 13.71 -23.98
N LYS A 423 -18.73 13.26 -22.84
CA LYS A 423 -19.03 13.87 -21.52
C LYS A 423 -18.53 15.32 -21.45
N ASN A 424 -17.32 15.60 -21.93
CA ASN A 424 -16.78 16.96 -21.96
C ASN A 424 -17.56 17.88 -22.89
N ILE A 425 -18.02 17.42 -24.05
CA ILE A 425 -18.89 18.20 -24.96
C ILE A 425 -20.15 18.62 -24.20
N ARG A 426 -20.77 17.71 -23.45
CA ARG A 426 -21.98 18.02 -22.68
C ARG A 426 -21.73 19.04 -21.56
N ARG A 427 -20.56 19.01 -20.91
CA ARG A 427 -20.18 19.99 -19.86
C ARG A 427 -19.85 21.34 -20.43
N ASP A 428 -19.07 21.38 -21.51
CA ASP A 428 -18.57 22.62 -22.09
C ASP A 428 -19.64 23.32 -22.94
N PHE A 429 -20.72 22.63 -23.36
CA PHE A 429 -21.83 23.24 -24.07
C PHE A 429 -22.64 24.23 -23.19
N PRO A 430 -22.98 25.44 -23.67
CA PRO A 430 -22.83 25.98 -25.03
C PRO A 430 -21.55 26.83 -25.28
N ASN A 431 -20.59 26.85 -24.36
CA ASN A 431 -19.32 27.57 -24.56
C ASN A 431 -18.57 26.98 -25.75
N LEU A 432 -18.09 27.80 -26.69
CA LEU A 432 -17.37 27.41 -27.91
C LEU A 432 -16.16 26.48 -27.66
N LYS A 433 -15.65 26.39 -26.42
CA LYS A 433 -14.74 25.32 -25.98
C LYS A 433 -15.22 23.90 -26.33
N PHE A 434 -16.55 23.67 -26.40
CA PHE A 434 -17.10 22.37 -26.82
C PHE A 434 -16.63 21.97 -28.24
N LEU A 435 -16.35 22.93 -29.13
CA LEU A 435 -15.83 22.65 -30.49
C LEU A 435 -14.44 22.00 -30.45
N ALA A 436 -13.62 22.35 -29.46
CA ALA A 436 -12.33 21.68 -29.26
C ALA A 436 -12.55 20.21 -28.88
N GLN A 437 -13.54 19.91 -28.04
CA GLN A 437 -13.87 18.53 -27.66
C GLN A 437 -14.46 17.73 -28.83
N VAL A 438 -15.26 18.37 -29.71
CA VAL A 438 -15.67 17.77 -30.99
C VAL A 438 -14.46 17.48 -31.88
N GLY A 439 -13.49 18.40 -31.90
CA GLY A 439 -12.20 18.21 -32.57
C GLY A 439 -11.42 17.01 -32.03
N SER A 440 -11.29 16.89 -30.71
CA SER A 440 -10.63 15.74 -30.08
C SER A 440 -11.36 14.42 -30.35
N LEU A 441 -12.69 14.42 -30.40
CA LEU A 441 -13.46 13.24 -30.80
C LEU A 441 -13.19 12.85 -32.26
N ALA A 442 -13.14 13.84 -33.17
CA ALA A 442 -12.77 13.60 -34.56
C ALA A 442 -11.32 13.07 -34.69
N LEU A 443 -10.39 13.58 -33.88
CA LEU A 443 -9.01 13.06 -33.79
C LEU A 443 -9.01 11.59 -33.35
N VAL A 444 -9.73 11.22 -32.29
CA VAL A 444 -9.81 9.82 -31.82
C VAL A 444 -10.33 8.89 -32.93
N ILE A 445 -11.41 9.28 -33.62
CA ILE A 445 -12.00 8.47 -34.70
C ILE A 445 -11.07 8.39 -35.93
N GLY A 446 -10.45 9.50 -36.33
CA GLY A 446 -9.52 9.52 -37.44
C GLY A 446 -8.23 8.72 -37.15
N MET A 447 -7.69 8.87 -35.93
CA MET A 447 -6.49 8.16 -35.47
C MET A 447 -6.72 6.66 -35.35
N PHE A 448 -7.94 6.19 -35.10
CA PHE A 448 -8.24 4.76 -35.13
C PHE A 448 -7.86 4.10 -36.46
N ASN A 449 -8.18 4.71 -37.60
CA ASN A 449 -7.78 4.18 -38.91
C ASN A 449 -6.26 4.20 -39.09
N ALA A 450 -5.57 5.23 -38.58
CA ALA A 450 -4.12 5.30 -38.59
C ALA A 450 -3.47 4.20 -37.72
N VAL A 451 -4.04 3.90 -36.56
CA VAL A 451 -3.60 2.80 -35.70
C VAL A 451 -3.79 1.46 -36.40
N LEU A 452 -4.95 1.22 -37.04
CA LEU A 452 -5.18 0.00 -37.81
C LEU A 452 -4.20 -0.14 -38.98
N ASN A 453 -3.93 0.95 -39.70
CA ASN A 453 -2.98 0.97 -40.79
C ASN A 453 -1.55 0.63 -40.33
N LEU A 454 -1.08 1.28 -39.26
CA LEU A 454 0.32 1.19 -38.84
C LEU A 454 0.63 -0.04 -37.98
N VAL A 455 -0.30 -0.46 -37.11
CA VAL A 455 -0.06 -1.51 -36.10
C VAL A 455 -0.60 -2.86 -36.53
N VAL A 456 -1.69 -2.89 -37.30
CA VAL A 456 -2.32 -4.14 -37.73
C VAL A 456 -1.83 -4.55 -39.10
N ASP A 457 -2.24 -3.83 -40.15
CA ASP A 457 -1.86 -4.13 -41.53
C ASP A 457 -2.21 -2.95 -42.45
N ALA A 458 -1.19 -2.39 -43.11
CA ALA A 458 -1.34 -1.22 -43.97
C ALA A 458 -2.09 -1.50 -45.28
N THR A 459 -2.05 -2.75 -45.76
CA THR A 459 -2.73 -3.18 -46.99
C THR A 459 -4.21 -3.47 -46.73
N ARG A 460 -4.52 -4.10 -45.59
CA ARG A 460 -5.90 -4.40 -45.17
C ARG A 460 -6.65 -3.14 -44.73
N PHE A 461 -5.95 -2.19 -44.10
CA PHE A 461 -6.53 -0.95 -43.58
C PHE A 461 -5.78 0.26 -44.14
N PRO A 462 -5.94 0.62 -45.42
CA PRO A 462 -5.30 1.81 -45.97
C PRO A 462 -5.79 3.09 -45.26
N LEU A 463 -4.94 4.11 -45.23
CA LEU A 463 -5.32 5.45 -44.77
C LEU A 463 -6.39 6.02 -45.69
N THR A 464 -7.60 6.14 -45.17
CA THR A 464 -8.74 6.61 -45.96
C THR A 464 -8.79 8.14 -45.97
N THR A 465 -9.23 8.74 -47.08
CA THR A 465 -9.41 10.20 -47.20
C THR A 465 -10.30 10.79 -46.09
N PRO A 466 -11.41 10.15 -45.67
CA PRO A 466 -12.20 10.62 -44.53
C PRO A 466 -11.43 10.61 -43.22
N ALA A 467 -10.57 9.61 -42.97
CA ALA A 467 -9.77 9.56 -41.75
C ALA A 467 -8.76 10.72 -41.70
N LEU A 468 -8.06 10.99 -42.81
CA LEU A 468 -7.15 12.14 -42.90
C LEU A 468 -7.90 13.47 -42.73
N ALA A 469 -9.11 13.59 -43.29
CA ALA A 469 -9.96 14.77 -43.12
C ALA A 469 -10.39 14.96 -41.65
N LEU A 470 -10.75 13.89 -40.94
CA LEU A 470 -11.08 13.92 -39.52
C LEU A 470 -9.88 14.31 -38.66
N ILE A 471 -8.69 13.79 -38.97
CA ILE A 471 -7.45 14.15 -38.27
C ILE A 471 -7.15 15.64 -38.48
N GLY A 472 -7.17 16.11 -39.74
CA GLY A 472 -6.91 17.50 -40.06
C GLY A 472 -7.92 18.45 -39.42
N ALA A 473 -9.22 18.18 -39.62
CA ALA A 473 -10.30 19.00 -39.04
C ALA A 473 -10.27 18.99 -37.51
N GLY A 474 -10.03 17.82 -36.91
CA GLY A 474 -9.90 17.68 -35.46
C GLY A 474 -8.73 18.49 -34.90
N PHE A 475 -7.57 18.44 -35.55
CA PHE A 475 -6.40 19.24 -35.19
C PHE A 475 -6.72 20.75 -35.22
N PHE A 476 -7.34 21.23 -36.31
CA PHE A 476 -7.71 22.64 -36.42
C PHE A 476 -8.72 23.09 -35.35
N LEU A 477 -9.72 22.26 -35.04
CA LEU A 477 -10.70 22.58 -34.01
C LEU A 477 -10.06 22.67 -32.62
N VAL A 478 -9.19 21.72 -32.28
CA VAL A 478 -8.45 21.77 -31.00
C VAL A 478 -7.52 22.99 -30.95
N LEU A 479 -6.82 23.28 -32.05
CA LEU A 479 -5.89 24.39 -32.14
C LEU A 479 -6.58 25.74 -31.88
N PHE A 480 -7.72 25.98 -32.52
CA PHE A 480 -8.40 27.29 -32.45
C PHE A 480 -9.35 27.45 -31.26
N PHE A 481 -9.96 26.37 -30.78
CA PHE A 481 -10.98 26.43 -29.72
C PHE A 481 -10.51 25.86 -28.38
N GLY A 482 -9.32 25.25 -28.29
CA GLY A 482 -8.79 24.68 -27.05
C GLY A 482 -8.60 25.73 -25.94
N ASN A 483 -8.10 26.90 -26.32
CA ASN A 483 -7.90 28.06 -25.45
C ASN A 483 -8.95 29.15 -25.74
N TRP A 484 -10.23 28.78 -25.66
CA TRP A 484 -11.30 29.73 -25.91
C TRP A 484 -11.40 30.79 -24.79
N ASN A 485 -11.09 32.04 -25.13
CA ASN A 485 -11.08 33.18 -24.21
C ASN A 485 -12.11 34.26 -24.58
N GLY A 486 -13.20 33.87 -25.27
CA GLY A 486 -14.30 34.77 -25.67
C GLY A 486 -14.07 35.56 -26.97
N ASN A 487 -12.82 35.79 -27.37
CA ASN A 487 -12.46 36.48 -28.62
C ASN A 487 -11.77 35.55 -29.62
N LEU A 488 -12.36 35.37 -30.81
CA LEU A 488 -11.84 34.50 -31.86
C LEU A 488 -10.38 34.82 -32.25
N LEU A 489 -10.05 36.10 -32.44
CA LEU A 489 -8.69 36.50 -32.82
C LEU A 489 -7.65 36.17 -31.73
N LYS A 490 -8.00 36.34 -30.45
CA LYS A 490 -7.11 35.99 -29.33
C LYS A 490 -6.92 34.49 -29.23
N SER A 491 -7.99 33.71 -29.35
CA SER A 491 -7.91 32.24 -29.34
C SER A 491 -7.14 31.68 -30.52
N VAL A 492 -7.20 32.30 -31.71
CA VAL A 492 -6.34 31.91 -32.85
C VAL A 492 -4.87 32.18 -32.57
N ILE A 493 -4.54 33.35 -32.01
CA ILE A 493 -3.15 33.70 -31.67
C ILE A 493 -2.61 32.78 -30.58
N GLU A 494 -3.38 32.52 -29.53
CA GLU A 494 -3.00 31.59 -28.45
C GLU A 494 -2.90 30.15 -28.94
N GLY A 495 -3.79 29.73 -29.84
CA GLY A 495 -3.72 28.45 -30.54
C GLY A 495 -2.43 28.28 -31.32
N LEU A 496 -2.08 29.27 -32.15
CA LEU A 496 -0.82 29.28 -32.92
C LEU A 496 0.42 29.26 -32.03
N LYS A 497 0.41 29.98 -30.90
CA LYS A 497 1.48 29.87 -29.88
C LYS A 497 1.55 28.46 -29.28
N GLY A 498 0.40 27.83 -29.08
CA GLY A 498 0.24 26.47 -28.56
C GLY A 498 0.29 25.36 -29.62
N ILE A 499 0.78 25.62 -30.83
CA ILE A 499 0.75 24.63 -31.92
C ILE A 499 1.60 23.39 -31.60
N ILE A 500 2.74 23.57 -30.96
CA ILE A 500 3.63 22.46 -30.57
C ILE A 500 2.94 21.55 -29.54
N PRO A 501 2.43 22.06 -28.39
CA PRO A 501 1.62 21.24 -27.48
C PRO A 501 0.43 20.56 -28.14
N THR A 502 -0.29 21.24 -29.03
CA THR A 502 -1.46 20.68 -29.74
C THR A 502 -1.07 19.53 -30.67
N PHE A 503 0.06 19.68 -31.38
CA PHE A 503 0.62 18.63 -32.21
C PHE A 503 1.05 17.42 -31.36
N LEU A 504 1.75 17.64 -30.25
CA LEU A 504 2.12 16.58 -29.32
C LEU A 504 0.89 15.89 -28.72
N SER A 505 -0.16 16.63 -28.38
CA SER A 505 -1.43 16.08 -27.91
C SER A 505 -2.08 15.19 -28.98
N THR A 506 -2.03 15.58 -30.25
CA THR A 506 -2.54 14.77 -31.37
C THR A 506 -1.78 13.46 -31.52
N VAL A 507 -0.44 13.49 -31.36
CA VAL A 507 0.38 12.27 -31.32
C VAL A 507 0.09 11.42 -30.08
N SER A 508 -0.19 12.06 -28.94
CA SER A 508 -0.62 11.35 -27.71
C SER A 508 -1.87 10.54 -27.96
N VAL A 509 -2.89 11.07 -28.65
CA VAL A 509 -4.13 10.33 -28.96
C VAL A 509 -3.83 9.01 -29.68
N PHE A 510 -2.85 9.00 -30.61
CA PHE A 510 -2.39 7.77 -31.24
C PHE A 510 -1.79 6.80 -30.22
N ALA A 511 -0.88 7.28 -29.36
CA ALA A 511 -0.25 6.47 -28.32
C ALA A 511 -1.27 5.93 -27.30
N ASP A 512 -2.28 6.72 -26.95
CA ASP A 512 -3.35 6.37 -26.02
C ASP A 512 -4.23 5.25 -26.60
N ILE A 513 -4.58 5.29 -27.89
CA ILE A 513 -5.28 4.17 -28.56
C ILE A 513 -4.38 2.93 -28.63
N VAL A 514 -3.11 3.09 -29.03
CA VAL A 514 -2.16 1.97 -29.12
C VAL A 514 -1.96 1.28 -27.78
N SER A 515 -2.04 2.02 -26.67
CA SER A 515 -1.86 1.47 -25.31
C SER A 515 -2.80 0.30 -24.98
N TYR A 516 -3.99 0.24 -25.61
CA TYR A 516 -4.97 -0.84 -25.40
C TYR A 516 -4.50 -2.19 -25.94
N ILE A 517 -3.51 -2.22 -26.85
CA ILE A 517 -2.89 -3.48 -27.31
C ILE A 517 -2.34 -4.30 -26.13
N ARG A 518 -2.04 -3.64 -25.01
CA ARG A 518 -1.56 -4.28 -23.79
C ARG A 518 -2.52 -5.33 -23.24
N LEU A 519 -3.83 -5.13 -23.38
CA LEU A 519 -4.84 -6.12 -22.98
C LEU A 519 -4.61 -7.45 -23.68
N TRP A 520 -4.32 -7.41 -24.99
CA TRP A 520 -3.99 -8.58 -25.79
C TRP A 520 -2.61 -9.14 -25.45
N ALA A 521 -1.58 -8.29 -25.38
CA ALA A 521 -0.19 -8.74 -25.17
C ALA A 521 0.00 -9.50 -23.85
N VAL A 522 -0.61 -9.01 -22.78
CA VAL A 522 -0.55 -9.64 -21.44
C VAL A 522 -1.31 -10.97 -21.44
N SER A 523 -2.50 -10.99 -22.03
CA SER A 523 -3.32 -12.21 -22.16
C SER A 523 -2.57 -13.30 -22.93
N LEU A 524 -1.94 -12.92 -24.05
CA LEU A 524 -1.12 -13.83 -24.86
C LEU A 524 0.08 -14.37 -24.08
N ALA A 525 0.76 -13.53 -23.29
CA ALA A 525 1.88 -13.97 -22.44
C ALA A 525 1.41 -14.98 -21.39
N GLY A 526 0.28 -14.72 -20.73
CA GLY A 526 -0.33 -15.65 -19.77
C GLY A 526 -0.70 -16.99 -20.42
N LEU A 527 -1.29 -16.96 -21.62
CA LEU A 527 -1.61 -18.16 -22.39
C LEU A 527 -0.35 -18.95 -22.74
N ALA A 528 0.71 -18.30 -23.23
CA ALA A 528 1.97 -18.93 -23.60
C ALA A 528 2.68 -19.58 -22.40
N ILE A 529 2.63 -18.95 -21.22
CA ILE A 529 3.16 -19.52 -19.97
C ILE A 529 2.41 -20.82 -19.64
N SER A 530 1.07 -20.79 -19.68
CA SER A 530 0.25 -21.98 -19.41
C SER A 530 0.46 -23.09 -20.43
N GLN A 531 0.56 -22.76 -21.73
CA GLN A 531 0.89 -23.74 -22.77
C GLN A 531 2.25 -24.39 -22.54
N THR A 532 3.25 -23.61 -22.11
CA THR A 532 4.60 -24.11 -21.80
C THR A 532 4.58 -25.05 -20.60
N ILE A 533 3.88 -24.68 -19.53
CA ILE A 533 3.70 -25.54 -18.34
C ILE A 533 3.01 -26.84 -18.71
N ASN A 534 1.88 -26.77 -19.43
CA ASN A 534 1.14 -27.94 -19.89
C ASN A 534 2.00 -28.84 -20.78
N GLY A 535 2.78 -28.26 -21.69
CA GLY A 535 3.69 -29.00 -22.57
C GLY A 535 4.82 -29.71 -21.82
N MET A 536 5.39 -29.08 -20.79
CA MET A 536 6.38 -29.72 -19.92
C MET A 536 5.77 -30.89 -19.15
N VAL A 537 4.58 -30.71 -18.59
CA VAL A 537 3.85 -31.74 -17.84
C VAL A 537 3.47 -32.92 -18.73
N GLY A 538 2.96 -32.67 -19.93
CA GLY A 538 2.61 -33.71 -20.90
C GLY A 538 3.81 -34.62 -21.24
N LYS A 539 5.01 -34.04 -21.41
CA LYS A 539 6.24 -34.79 -21.67
C LYS A 539 6.70 -35.63 -20.47
N MET A 540 6.51 -35.12 -19.24
CA MET A 540 6.88 -35.83 -18.01
C MET A 540 5.98 -37.05 -17.74
N VAL A 541 4.68 -36.93 -18.02
CA VAL A 541 3.72 -38.02 -17.81
C VAL A 541 3.76 -39.04 -18.96
N GLY A 542 3.97 -38.59 -20.21
CA GLY A 542 3.91 -39.44 -21.41
C GLY A 542 5.08 -40.40 -21.64
N ASN A 543 6.25 -40.20 -21.01
CA ASN A 543 7.47 -40.98 -21.28
C ASN A 543 7.80 -42.06 -20.23
N SER A 544 6.93 -42.33 -19.26
CA SER A 544 7.22 -43.27 -18.16
C SER A 544 6.93 -44.74 -18.52
N ALA A 545 7.48 -45.22 -19.63
CA ALA A 545 7.40 -46.63 -20.00
C ALA A 545 8.24 -47.51 -19.05
N GLY A 546 7.56 -48.24 -18.15
CA GLY A 546 8.08 -49.50 -17.60
C GLY A 546 8.43 -49.57 -16.11
N ARG A 547 8.37 -48.47 -15.33
CA ARG A 547 8.61 -48.52 -13.87
C ARG A 547 7.55 -47.74 -13.09
N ILE A 548 6.73 -48.46 -12.32
CA ILE A 548 5.66 -47.90 -11.46
C ILE A 548 6.19 -46.76 -10.57
N MET A 549 7.41 -46.91 -10.04
CA MET A 549 8.04 -45.88 -9.21
C MET A 549 8.43 -44.62 -10.01
N ALA A 550 8.87 -44.75 -11.26
CA ALA A 550 9.15 -43.60 -12.13
C ALA A 550 7.86 -42.88 -12.54
N PHE A 551 6.77 -43.64 -12.77
CA PHE A 551 5.45 -43.08 -13.02
C PHE A 551 4.91 -42.30 -11.82
N LEU A 552 5.01 -42.85 -10.60
CA LEU A 552 4.56 -42.16 -9.38
C LEU A 552 5.35 -40.88 -9.11
N VAL A 553 6.68 -40.93 -9.25
CA VAL A 553 7.54 -39.73 -9.09
C VAL A 553 7.24 -38.70 -10.19
N GLY A 554 7.06 -39.14 -11.44
CA GLY A 554 6.67 -38.30 -12.56
C GLY A 554 5.30 -37.65 -12.36
N LEU A 555 4.33 -38.37 -11.80
CA LEU A 555 2.99 -37.87 -11.50
C LEU A 555 3.00 -36.81 -10.39
N VAL A 556 3.75 -37.06 -9.31
CA VAL A 556 3.90 -36.09 -8.21
C VAL A 556 4.60 -34.83 -8.70
N ALA A 557 5.66 -34.97 -9.48
CA ALA A 557 6.37 -33.83 -10.06
C ALA A 557 5.50 -33.05 -11.08
N ALA A 558 4.74 -33.75 -11.91
CA ALA A 558 3.77 -33.16 -12.83
C ALA A 558 2.68 -32.38 -12.10
N PHE A 559 2.09 -32.95 -11.04
CA PHE A 559 1.09 -32.26 -10.22
C PHE A 559 1.68 -31.03 -9.53
N GLY A 560 2.88 -31.16 -8.96
CA GLY A 560 3.59 -30.03 -8.34
C GLY A 560 3.87 -28.91 -9.34
N LEU A 561 4.31 -29.25 -10.56
CA LEU A 561 4.60 -28.28 -11.63
C LEU A 561 3.33 -27.61 -12.17
N LEU A 562 2.23 -28.36 -12.36
CA LEU A 562 0.94 -27.79 -12.73
C LEU A 562 0.46 -26.80 -11.65
N LEU A 563 0.45 -27.22 -10.40
CA LEU A 563 -0.03 -26.39 -9.30
C LEU A 563 0.82 -25.13 -9.16
N ALA A 564 2.15 -25.26 -9.12
CA ALA A 564 3.05 -24.13 -8.98
C ALA A 564 2.99 -23.20 -10.21
N GLY A 565 3.00 -23.77 -11.41
CA GLY A 565 2.98 -23.02 -12.66
C GLY A 565 1.69 -22.24 -12.87
N HIS A 566 0.53 -22.88 -12.71
CA HIS A 566 -0.76 -22.19 -12.84
C HIS A 566 -0.99 -21.20 -11.70
N THR A 567 -0.52 -21.49 -10.48
CA THR A 567 -0.58 -20.50 -9.37
C THR A 567 0.28 -19.28 -9.68
N LEU A 568 1.51 -19.48 -10.19
CA LEU A 568 2.37 -18.39 -10.61
C LEU A 568 1.71 -17.57 -11.73
N ASN A 569 1.18 -18.24 -12.76
CA ASN A 569 0.53 -17.54 -13.87
C ASN A 569 -0.70 -16.74 -13.39
N PHE A 570 -1.50 -17.33 -12.51
CA PHE A 570 -2.64 -16.64 -11.88
C PHE A 570 -2.19 -15.38 -11.12
N LEU A 571 -1.15 -15.47 -10.29
CA LEU A 571 -0.62 -14.33 -9.54
C LEU A 571 -0.07 -13.23 -10.45
N MET A 572 0.69 -13.61 -11.49
CA MET A 572 1.22 -12.66 -12.47
C MET A 572 0.09 -11.93 -13.20
N THR A 573 -0.96 -12.67 -13.57
CA THR A 573 -2.14 -12.10 -14.24
C THR A 573 -2.89 -11.11 -13.34
N VAL A 574 -3.08 -11.42 -12.04
CA VAL A 574 -3.64 -10.48 -11.06
C VAL A 574 -2.81 -9.19 -11.01
N LEU A 575 -1.48 -9.30 -10.89
CA LEU A 575 -0.59 -8.15 -10.88
C LEU A 575 -0.69 -7.35 -12.19
N SER A 576 -0.76 -8.04 -13.33
CA SER A 576 -0.93 -7.39 -14.62
C SER A 576 -2.25 -6.63 -14.73
N VAL A 577 -3.37 -7.13 -14.20
CA VAL A 577 -4.62 -6.36 -14.13
C VAL A 577 -4.44 -5.08 -13.32
N VAL A 578 -3.80 -5.16 -12.17
CA VAL A 578 -3.55 -3.99 -11.30
C VAL A 578 -2.69 -2.95 -12.00
N VAL A 579 -1.63 -3.36 -12.70
CA VAL A 579 -0.71 -2.42 -13.34
C VAL A 579 -1.24 -1.91 -14.69
N HIS A 580 -1.97 -2.74 -15.42
CA HIS A 580 -2.31 -2.49 -16.82
C HIS A 580 -3.79 -2.18 -17.03
N GLY A 581 -4.69 -2.95 -16.42
CA GLY A 581 -6.13 -2.74 -16.54
C GLY A 581 -6.62 -1.51 -15.78
N ILE A 582 -6.05 -1.24 -14.60
CA ILE A 582 -6.36 -0.02 -13.85
C ILE A 582 -5.78 1.21 -14.56
N ARG A 583 -4.55 1.10 -15.07
CA ARG A 583 -3.89 2.19 -15.81
C ARG A 583 -4.80 2.73 -16.92
N LEU A 584 -5.33 1.88 -17.80
CA LEU A 584 -6.23 2.28 -18.89
C LEU A 584 -7.43 3.13 -18.42
N ASN A 585 -7.98 2.84 -17.24
CA ASN A 585 -9.08 3.62 -16.67
C ASN A 585 -8.61 4.89 -15.94
N MET A 586 -7.46 4.83 -15.24
CA MET A 586 -6.96 5.88 -14.33
C MET A 586 -6.01 6.88 -14.98
N LEU A 587 -5.40 6.55 -16.11
CA LEU A 587 -4.49 7.42 -16.83
C LEU A 587 -5.07 7.75 -18.19
N GLU A 588 -5.36 6.74 -19.02
CA GLU A 588 -5.82 6.99 -20.39
C GLU A 588 -7.26 7.56 -20.42
N PHE A 589 -8.24 6.96 -19.74
CA PHE A 589 -9.62 7.49 -19.74
C PHE A 589 -9.79 8.77 -18.90
N SER A 590 -9.25 8.83 -17.69
CA SER A 590 -9.46 9.98 -16.80
C SER A 590 -8.69 11.22 -17.23
N SER A 591 -7.51 11.07 -17.88
CA SER A 591 -6.77 12.20 -18.47
C SER A 591 -7.61 12.92 -19.54
N HIS A 592 -8.27 12.16 -20.42
CA HIS A 592 -9.17 12.75 -21.42
C HIS A 592 -10.42 13.41 -20.82
N LEU A 593 -10.83 13.02 -19.61
CA LEU A 593 -11.89 13.71 -18.84
C LEU A 593 -11.40 14.97 -18.13
N GLY A 594 -10.07 15.17 -18.03
CA GLY A 594 -9.45 16.23 -17.24
C GLY A 594 -9.59 16.00 -15.74
N MET A 595 -9.52 14.74 -15.29
CA MET A 595 -9.49 14.41 -13.85
C MET A 595 -8.06 14.36 -13.35
N GLU A 596 -7.82 14.98 -12.20
CA GLU A 596 -6.53 15.05 -11.52
C GLU A 596 -6.50 14.15 -10.27
N TRP A 597 -7.66 13.68 -9.79
CA TRP A 597 -7.78 12.83 -8.60
C TRP A 597 -7.27 13.50 -7.32
N THR A 598 -7.48 14.81 -7.20
CA THR A 598 -7.04 15.63 -6.05
C THR A 598 -8.01 15.62 -4.87
N GLY A 599 -9.07 14.83 -4.92
CA GLY A 599 -10.09 14.78 -3.88
C GLY A 599 -9.64 14.09 -2.60
N TYR A 600 -10.36 14.37 -1.51
CA TYR A 600 -10.26 13.61 -0.27
C TYR A 600 -11.65 13.13 0.15
N ALA A 601 -11.69 11.99 0.84
CA ALA A 601 -12.95 11.33 1.18
C ALA A 601 -13.74 12.13 2.23
N TYR A 602 -15.06 12.07 2.09
CA TYR A 602 -15.97 12.52 3.14
C TYR A 602 -15.93 11.57 4.35
N GLU A 603 -15.29 12.04 5.41
CA GLU A 603 -15.18 11.36 6.70
C GLU A 603 -16.05 12.08 7.75
N PRO A 604 -17.31 11.65 7.98
CA PRO A 604 -18.13 12.28 9.00
C PRO A 604 -17.60 11.97 10.40
N LEU A 605 -17.80 12.90 11.34
CA LEU A 605 -17.56 12.66 12.76
C LEU A 605 -18.62 11.68 13.27
N VAL A 606 -18.25 10.41 13.41
CA VAL A 606 -19.13 9.32 13.90
C VAL A 606 -18.59 8.68 15.17
N GLU A 607 -19.51 8.16 15.99
CA GLU A 607 -19.19 7.30 17.13
C GLU A 607 -18.80 5.90 16.62
N LYS A 608 -17.63 5.40 17.02
CA LYS A 608 -17.19 4.04 16.63
C LYS A 608 -17.89 3.04 17.54
N ALA A 609 -18.26 1.87 17.00
CA ALA A 609 -18.98 0.85 17.77
C ALA A 609 -18.23 0.36 19.04
N GLU A 610 -16.91 0.49 19.06
CA GLU A 610 -16.04 0.16 20.21
C GLU A 610 -16.17 1.13 21.39
N ASP A 611 -16.85 2.27 21.20
CA ASP A 611 -17.13 3.23 22.27
C ASP A 611 -18.29 2.77 23.19
N ASN A 612 -19.17 1.88 22.71
CA ASN A 612 -20.39 1.46 23.42
C ASN A 612 -20.16 0.39 24.49
N GLU A 613 -19.06 -0.38 24.46
CA GLU A 613 -18.83 -1.48 25.42
C GLU A 613 -18.46 -1.01 26.84
N THR A 614 -18.35 0.30 27.07
CA THR A 614 -17.94 0.88 28.36
C THR A 614 -18.98 1.82 28.99
N GLN A 615 -20.21 1.89 28.44
CA GLN A 615 -21.29 2.69 29.03
C GLN A 615 -22.48 1.88 29.55
N GLU A 616 -22.41 0.54 29.54
CA GLU A 616 -23.34 -0.32 30.30
C GLU A 616 -22.78 -0.73 31.67
#